data_AF-A0A0U5FPY5-F1
#
_entry.id   AF-A0A0U5FPY5-F1
#
_cell.length_a   1.000
_cell.length_b   1.000
_cell.length_c   1.000
_cell.angle_alpha   90.00
_cell.angle_beta   90.00
_cell.angle_gamma   90.00
#
_symmetry.space_group_name_H-M   'P 1'
#
loop_
_entity.id
_entity.type
_entity.pdbx_description
1 polymer ?
#
loop_
_entity_poly.entity_id
_entity_poly.type
_entity_poly.pdbx_seq_one_letter_code
_entity_poly.pdbx_strand_id
1 'polypeptide(L)'
;MVGGRSEDRPENKADTALAKRGTRPRVTADLRTRSAWIFGAICPAQGKGAALVLPSCNIHAMNVHLQEIAQVVASQSHAVLILDQAAWHTSLKLTVPANITIMPLRSPELNPVENV
;
A
#
# COMPACT_ATOMS: atom_id res chain seq x y z
N MET A 1 29.70 5.00 31.08
CA MET A 1 29.86 3.62 30.58
C MET A 1 28.48 3.04 30.33
N VAL A 2 28.25 2.62 29.09
CA VAL A 2 27.33 1.57 28.59
C VAL A 2 25.89 1.56 29.13
N GLY A 3 24.85 1.65 28.31
CA GLY A 3 24.79 1.45 26.87
C GLY A 3 23.40 1.75 26.33
N GLY A 4 23.37 1.98 25.02
CA GLY A 4 22.13 2.08 24.28
C GLY A 4 21.33 0.79 24.37
N ARG A 5 20.01 0.96 24.36
CA ARG A 5 19.11 -0.05 23.83
C ARG A 5 18.30 0.62 22.73
N SER A 6 18.73 0.34 21.52
CA SER A 6 17.83 0.15 20.39
C SER A 6 16.73 -0.82 20.81
N GLU A 7 15.49 -0.38 20.78
CA GLU A 7 14.35 -1.29 20.71
C GLU A 7 13.42 -0.75 19.62
N ASP A 8 13.69 -1.19 18.40
CA ASP A 8 12.64 -1.44 17.41
C ASP A 8 11.52 -2.22 18.13
N ARG A 9 10.39 -1.56 18.37
CA ARG A 9 9.20 -2.20 18.92
C ARG A 9 8.21 -2.45 17.79
N PRO A 10 7.96 -3.70 17.36
CA PRO A 10 6.91 -3.96 16.40
C PRO A 10 5.53 -3.98 17.08
N GLU A 11 4.68 -3.14 16.50
CA GLU A 11 3.26 -3.30 16.14
C GLU A 11 2.12 -3.53 17.15
N ASN A 12 1.07 -2.75 16.86
CA ASN A 12 -0.23 -2.70 17.49
C ASN A 12 -1.06 -3.96 17.21
N LYS A 13 -1.38 -4.67 18.29
CA LYS A 13 -2.57 -5.50 18.43
C LYS A 13 -2.98 -5.43 19.89
N ALA A 14 -4.29 -5.41 20.18
CA ALA A 14 -4.69 -5.78 21.53
C ALA A 14 -4.27 -7.25 21.68
N ASP A 15 -3.19 -7.49 22.40
CA ASP A 15 -2.72 -8.83 22.71
C ASP A 15 -3.88 -9.63 23.31
N THR A 16 -3.94 -10.92 22.98
CA THR A 16 -4.98 -11.79 23.51
C THR A 16 -4.87 -11.80 25.03
N ALA A 17 -5.85 -11.22 25.72
CA ALA A 17 -5.85 -11.14 27.17
C ALA A 17 -6.51 -12.38 27.79
N LEU A 18 -5.74 -13.12 28.59
CA LEU A 18 -6.29 -14.17 29.43
C LEU A 18 -7.06 -13.55 30.59
N ALA A 19 -8.26 -14.07 30.84
CA ALA A 19 -9.12 -13.64 31.95
C ALA A 19 -9.70 -14.86 32.67
N LYS A 20 -10.02 -14.70 33.95
CA LYS A 20 -10.73 -15.73 34.71
C LYS A 20 -12.11 -15.98 34.09
N ARG A 21 -12.58 -17.23 34.10
CA ARG A 21 -13.93 -17.59 33.65
C ARG A 21 -14.97 -16.70 34.35
N GLY A 22 -15.84 -16.06 33.58
CA GLY A 22 -16.84 -15.12 34.09
C GLY A 22 -16.38 -13.66 34.23
N THR A 23 -15.14 -13.33 33.83
CA THR A 23 -14.63 -11.95 33.87
C THR A 23 -14.36 -11.40 32.46
N ARG A 24 -14.65 -10.12 32.25
CA ARG A 24 -14.39 -9.42 30.99
C ARG A 24 -13.02 -8.72 31.05
N PRO A 25 -12.01 -9.15 30.27
CA PRO A 25 -10.74 -8.43 30.20
C PRO A 25 -10.96 -7.03 29.61
N ARG A 26 -10.25 -6.04 30.16
CA ARG A 26 -10.12 -4.72 29.56
C ARG A 26 -8.68 -4.56 29.09
N VAL A 27 -8.51 -4.43 27.78
CA VAL A 27 -7.23 -4.12 27.15
C VAL A 27 -7.34 -2.73 26.57
N THR A 28 -6.40 -1.86 26.91
CA THR A 28 -6.28 -0.57 26.23
C THR A 28 -5.61 -0.81 24.90
N ALA A 29 -6.26 -0.42 23.80
CA ALA A 29 -5.60 -0.41 22.50
C ALA A 29 -4.47 0.62 22.56
N ASP A 30 -3.22 0.19 22.36
CA ASP A 30 -2.18 1.13 21.96
C ASP A 30 -2.52 1.59 20.54
N LEU A 31 -2.73 2.89 20.36
CA LEU A 31 -3.02 3.52 19.07
C LEU A 31 -1.80 4.23 18.50
N ARG A 32 -0.63 4.12 19.14
CA ARG A 32 0.63 4.71 18.68
C ARG A 32 1.25 3.84 17.58
N THR A 33 0.53 3.66 16.47
CA THR A 33 1.12 3.06 15.27
C THR A 33 2.07 4.05 14.62
N ARG A 34 3.24 3.56 14.20
CA ARG A 34 3.93 4.10 13.04
C ARG A 34 3.60 3.17 11.88
N SER A 35 3.21 3.73 10.75
CA SER A 35 2.92 2.96 9.55
C SER A 35 3.62 3.58 8.34
N ALA A 36 3.84 2.75 7.34
CA ALA A 36 4.21 3.15 6.00
C ALA A 36 3.22 2.51 5.03
N TRP A 37 3.10 3.11 3.85
CA TRP A 37 2.23 2.66 2.77
C TRP A 37 3.09 2.07 1.68
N ILE A 38 2.76 0.86 1.26
CA ILE A 38 3.40 0.18 0.13
C ILE A 38 2.52 0.41 -1.09
N PHE A 39 3.11 1.00 -2.12
CA PHE A 39 2.52 1.12 -3.44
C PHE A 39 3.21 0.09 -4.34
N GLY A 40 2.43 -0.68 -5.09
CA GLY A 40 2.95 -1.73 -5.94
C GLY A 40 2.10 -1.89 -7.19
N ALA A 41 2.77 -2.04 -8.32
CA ALA A 41 2.16 -2.41 -9.59
C ALA A 41 3.01 -3.49 -10.24
N ILE A 42 2.36 -4.50 -10.80
CA ILE A 42 3.03 -5.63 -11.45
C ILE A 42 2.46 -5.87 -12.85
N CYS A 43 3.29 -6.35 -13.75
CA CYS A 43 2.90 -6.94 -15.02
C CYS A 43 3.31 -8.42 -14.99
N PRO A 44 2.41 -9.34 -14.57
CA PRO A 44 2.72 -10.75 -14.42
C PRO A 44 3.26 -11.39 -15.70
N ALA A 45 2.67 -11.04 -16.85
CA ALA A 45 3.05 -11.57 -18.16
C ALA A 45 4.50 -11.26 -18.54
N GLN A 46 5.07 -10.16 -18.03
CA GLN A 46 6.45 -9.74 -18.31
C GLN A 46 7.39 -9.95 -17.12
N GLY A 47 6.89 -10.40 -15.96
CA GLY A 47 7.68 -10.50 -14.73
C GLY A 47 8.27 -9.17 -14.26
N LYS A 48 7.60 -8.04 -14.54
CA LYS A 48 8.05 -6.69 -14.17
C LYS A 48 7.17 -6.09 -13.08
N GLY A 49 7.72 -5.16 -12.31
CA GLY A 49 6.96 -4.40 -11.34
C GLY A 49 7.65 -3.09 -10.94
N ALA A 50 6.85 -2.22 -10.33
CA ALA A 50 7.27 -0.94 -9.76
C ALA A 50 6.70 -0.89 -8.33
N ALA A 51 7.51 -0.51 -7.35
CA ALA A 51 7.06 -0.43 -5.96
C ALA A 51 7.73 0.72 -5.20
N LEU A 52 6.99 1.32 -4.26
CA LEU A 52 7.46 2.40 -3.39
C LEU A 52 6.97 2.18 -1.96
N VAL A 53 7.79 2.58 -0.99
CA VAL A 53 7.41 2.68 0.42
C VAL A 53 7.32 4.16 0.78
N LEU A 54 6.11 4.64 1.10
CA LEU A 54 5.83 6.06 1.31
C LEU A 54 5.19 6.28 2.69
N PRO A 55 5.44 7.43 3.34
CA PRO A 55 4.89 7.73 4.67
C PRO A 55 3.38 8.01 4.67
N SER A 56 2.77 8.22 3.50
CA SER A 56 1.35 8.58 3.38
C SER A 56 0.73 8.00 2.12
N CYS A 57 -0.56 7.67 2.19
CA CYS A 57 -1.37 7.31 1.04
C CYS A 57 -2.29 8.47 0.64
N ASN A 58 -1.93 9.19 -0.43
CA ASN A 58 -2.65 10.34 -0.95
C ASN A 58 -2.35 10.55 -2.45
N ILE A 59 -2.94 11.59 -3.04
CA ILE A 59 -2.79 11.92 -4.47
C ILE A 59 -1.32 12.18 -4.85
N HIS A 60 -0.54 12.83 -3.98
CA HIS A 60 0.87 13.09 -4.25
C HIS A 60 1.66 11.77 -4.34
N ALA A 61 1.50 10.90 -3.34
CA ALA A 61 2.10 9.57 -3.34
C ALA A 61 1.71 8.76 -4.58
N MET A 62 0.43 8.79 -4.98
CA MET A 62 -0.04 8.13 -6.18
C MET A 62 0.60 8.68 -7.47
N ASN A 63 0.78 10.00 -7.58
CA ASN A 63 1.47 10.61 -8.73
C ASN A 63 2.94 10.16 -8.82
N VAL A 64 3.65 10.07 -7.69
CA VAL A 64 5.02 9.53 -7.66
C VAL A 64 5.02 8.07 -8.11
N HIS A 65 4.05 7.27 -7.66
CA HIS A 65 3.93 5.88 -8.10
C HIS A 65 3.64 5.75 -9.61
N LEU A 66 2.76 6.58 -10.18
CA LEU A 66 2.50 6.60 -11.62
C LEU A 66 3.75 6.95 -12.44
N GLN A 67 4.58 7.87 -11.95
CA GLN A 67 5.86 8.20 -12.59
C GLN A 67 6.82 7.02 -12.57
N GLU A 68 6.94 6.33 -11.43
CA GLU A 68 7.76 5.12 -11.31
C GLU A 68 7.31 4.04 -12.31
N ILE A 69 5.99 3.79 -12.38
CA ILE A 69 5.44 2.82 -13.33
C ILE A 69 5.77 3.23 -14.76
N ALA A 70 5.58 4.50 -15.12
CA ALA A 70 5.83 4.99 -16.47
C ALA A 70 7.29 4.79 -16.92
N GLN A 71 8.26 4.80 -15.99
CA GLN A 71 9.67 4.52 -16.27
C GLN A 71 9.96 3.03 -16.46
N VAL A 72 9.25 2.15 -15.76
CA VAL A 72 9.40 0.68 -15.87
C VAL A 72 8.72 0.12 -17.12
N VAL A 73 7.67 0.80 -17.62
CA VAL A 73 7.02 0.45 -18.88
C VAL A 73 8.02 0.49 -20.03
N ALA A 74 8.08 -0.58 -20.81
CA ALA A 74 9.01 -0.69 -21.92
C ALA A 74 8.81 0.43 -22.94
N SER A 75 9.89 0.85 -23.61
CA SER A 75 9.82 1.86 -24.66
C SER A 75 8.77 1.49 -25.72
N GLN A 76 8.01 2.49 -26.17
CA GLN A 76 6.91 2.34 -27.15
C GLN A 76 5.77 1.41 -26.71
N SER A 77 5.67 1.08 -25.42
CA SER A 77 4.55 0.33 -24.85
C SER A 77 3.58 1.24 -24.09
N HIS A 78 2.34 0.79 -23.94
CA HIS A 78 1.30 1.46 -23.16
C HIS A 78 0.80 0.54 -22.06
N ALA A 79 0.76 1.04 -20.83
CA ALA A 79 0.27 0.27 -19.69
C ALA A 79 -1.21 0.57 -19.40
N VAL A 80 -1.98 -0.49 -19.19
CA VAL A 80 -3.33 -0.41 -18.60
C VAL A 80 -3.21 -0.80 -17.14
N LEU A 81 -3.45 0.15 -16.24
CA LEU A 81 -3.39 -0.03 -14.79
C LEU A 81 -4.78 -0.37 -14.26
N ILE A 82 -4.91 -1.58 -13.72
CA ILE A 82 -6.10 -2.02 -13.01
C ILE A 82 -5.96 -1.59 -11.56
N LEU A 83 -6.88 -0.75 -11.07
CA LEU A 83 -6.87 -0.22 -9.71
C LEU A 83 -8.26 -0.39 -9.08
N ASP A 84 -8.32 -0.41 -7.75
CA ASP A 84 -9.59 -0.26 -7.05
C ASP A 84 -10.12 1.19 -7.13
N GLN A 85 -11.33 1.44 -6.65
CA GLN A 85 -11.96 2.76 -6.67
C GLN A 85 -11.73 3.60 -5.41
N ALA A 86 -10.59 3.45 -4.74
CA ALA A 86 -10.21 4.38 -3.69
C ALA A 86 -10.21 5.83 -4.21
N ALA A 87 -10.58 6.79 -3.35
CA ALA A 87 -10.76 8.18 -3.75
C ALA A 87 -9.51 8.82 -4.39
N TRP A 88 -8.33 8.33 -4.02
CA TRP A 88 -7.04 8.78 -4.55
C TRP A 88 -6.64 8.07 -5.85
N HIS A 89 -7.23 6.93 -6.22
CA HIS A 89 -7.06 6.27 -7.52
C HIS A 89 -7.90 6.90 -8.65
N THR A 90 -9.02 7.53 -8.29
CA THR A 90 -10.01 8.07 -9.26
C THR A 90 -10.04 9.60 -9.28
N SER A 91 -9.10 10.25 -8.59
CA SER A 91 -9.07 11.71 -8.50
C SER A 91 -8.72 12.36 -9.83
N LEU A 92 -9.49 13.37 -10.23
CA LEU A 92 -9.19 14.23 -11.38
C LEU A 92 -7.89 15.05 -11.21
N LYS A 93 -7.30 15.06 -10.01
CA LYS A 93 -6.03 15.73 -9.71
C LYS A 93 -4.80 14.86 -9.99
N LEU A 94 -5.00 13.61 -10.42
CA LEU A 94 -3.89 12.74 -10.82
C LEU A 94 -3.24 13.25 -12.10
N THR A 95 -1.91 13.24 -12.12
CA THR A 95 -1.10 13.53 -13.31
C THR A 95 -0.76 12.21 -13.97
N VAL A 96 -1.67 11.70 -14.81
CA VAL A 96 -1.49 10.41 -15.49
C VAL A 96 -0.49 10.56 -16.64
N PRO A 97 0.63 9.82 -16.65
CA PRO A 97 1.58 9.83 -17.76
C PRO A 97 0.94 9.39 -19.07
N ALA A 98 1.44 9.89 -20.20
CA ALA A 98 0.84 9.66 -21.51
C ALA A 98 0.82 8.18 -21.96
N ASN A 99 1.74 7.36 -21.43
CA ASN A 99 1.86 5.92 -21.71
C ASN A 99 1.07 5.05 -20.71
N ILE A 100 0.15 5.64 -19.95
CA ILE A 100 -0.66 4.95 -18.95
C ILE A 100 -2.15 5.26 -19.16
N THR A 101 -2.99 4.23 -19.03
CA THR A 101 -4.44 4.37 -18.85
C THR A 101 -4.87 3.70 -17.57
N ILE A 102 -5.69 4.38 -16.76
CA ILE A 102 -6.25 3.84 -15.52
C ILE A 102 -7.61 3.18 -15.84
N MET A 103 -7.77 1.93 -15.41
CA MET A 103 -8.99 1.14 -15.50
C MET A 103 -9.49 0.79 -14.09
N PRO A 104 -10.48 1.52 -13.56
CA PRO A 104 -10.99 1.27 -12.22
C PRO A 104 -11.91 0.03 -12.16
N LEU A 105 -11.64 -0.90 -11.24
CA LEU A 105 -12.49 -2.05 -10.94
C LEU A 105 -13.07 -1.97 -9.52
N ARG A 106 -14.25 -2.57 -9.30
CA ARG A 106 -14.88 -2.72 -7.97
C ARG A 106 -14.82 -4.17 -7.46
N SER A 107 -13.84 -4.92 -7.95
CA SER A 107 -13.72 -6.37 -7.81
C SER A 107 -12.29 -6.71 -7.42
N PRO A 108 -11.95 -6.75 -6.11
CA PRO A 108 -10.60 -7.07 -5.67
C PRO A 108 -10.14 -8.46 -6.14
N GLU A 109 -11.06 -9.40 -6.31
CA GLU A 109 -10.79 -10.75 -6.84
C GLU A 109 -10.20 -10.76 -8.26
N LEU A 110 -10.39 -9.68 -9.02
CA LEU A 110 -9.86 -9.52 -10.37
C LEU A 110 -8.56 -8.73 -10.41
N ASN A 111 -8.09 -8.19 -9.29
CA ASN A 111 -6.82 -7.48 -9.21
C ASN A 111 -5.69 -8.48 -8.90
N PRO A 112 -4.78 -8.78 -9.85
CA PRO A 112 -3.75 -9.80 -9.62
C PRO A 112 -2.80 -9.45 -8.48
N VAL A 113 -2.67 -8.16 -8.11
CA VAL A 113 -1.81 -7.75 -6.99
C VAL A 113 -2.31 -8.28 -5.64
N GLU A 114 -3.60 -8.60 -5.52
CA GLU A 114 -4.20 -9.12 -4.28
C GLU A 114 -3.88 -10.62 -4.06
N ASN A 115 -3.32 -11.29 -5.07
CA ASN A 115 -3.02 -12.72 -5.05
C ASN A 115 -1.51 -13.03 -5.08
N VAL A 116 -0.67 -12.01 -4.85
CA VAL A 116 0.80 -12.11 -4.87
C VAL A 116 1.34 -12.58 -3.53
#